data_AF-A0A7C7SI71-F1
#
_entry.id   AF-A0A7C7SI71-F1
#
_cell.length_a   1.000
_cell.length_b   1.000
_cell.length_c   1.000
_cell.angle_alpha   90.00
_cell.angle_beta   90.00
_cell.angle_gamma   90.00
#
_symmetry.space_group_name_H-M   'P 1'
#
loop_
_entity.id
_entity.type
_entity.pdbx_description
1 polymer ?
#
loop_
_entity_poly.entity_id
_entity_poly.type
_entity_poly.pdbx_seq_one_letter_code
_entity_poly.pdbx_strand_id
1 'polypeptide(L)'
;MGGARRRMTETVRRVLVGVATVGPCGFVPRAPGTVGSVAGVALFWVVRSAHSLWLEAVVLIAVILVGVVAAFEAESKYERRDPGYIVIDEVAGMLLTLLAVPVGVGGVLI
;
A
#
# COMPACT_ATOMS: atom_id res chain seq x y z
N MET A 1 -5.33 30.98 1.18
CA MET A 1 -4.99 30.44 -0.15
C MET A 1 -5.86 29.21 -0.41
N GLY A 2 -7.10 29.44 -0.83
CA GLY A 2 -8.10 28.41 -1.08
C GLY A 2 -7.87 27.79 -2.45
N GLY A 3 -7.02 26.76 -2.51
CA GLY A 3 -6.87 25.94 -3.71
C GLY A 3 -8.16 25.15 -3.93
N ALA A 4 -8.69 25.20 -5.15
CA ALA A 4 -9.87 24.47 -5.59
C ALA A 4 -9.73 22.98 -5.23
N ARG A 5 -10.29 22.56 -4.08
CA ARG A 5 -10.47 21.15 -3.74
C ARG A 5 -11.35 20.59 -4.85
N ARG A 6 -10.78 19.78 -5.75
CA ARG A 6 -11.58 18.99 -6.69
C ARG A 6 -12.62 18.27 -5.83
N ARG A 7 -13.91 18.58 -6.03
CA ARG A 7 -15.00 17.85 -5.37
C ARG A 7 -15.03 16.46 -5.98
N MET A 8 -14.18 15.61 -5.46
CA MET A 8 -14.23 14.19 -5.73
C MET A 8 -15.53 13.65 -5.13
N THR A 9 -16.19 12.72 -5.82
CA THR A 9 -17.43 12.14 -5.32
C THR A 9 -17.15 11.33 -4.05
N GLU A 10 -18.13 11.25 -3.16
CA GLU A 10 -18.02 10.47 -1.91
C GLU A 10 -17.63 9.01 -2.17
N THR A 11 -18.10 8.43 -3.27
CA THR A 11 -17.72 7.06 -3.68
C THR A 11 -16.22 6.95 -3.94
N VAL A 12 -15.64 7.85 -4.73
CA VAL A 12 -14.21 7.80 -5.05
C VAL A 12 -13.38 8.03 -3.79
N ARG A 13 -13.80 8.96 -2.92
CA ARG A 13 -13.15 9.17 -1.61
C ARG A 13 -13.18 7.90 -0.75
N ARG A 14 -14.31 7.19 -0.70
CA ARG A 14 -14.42 5.92 0.05
C ARG A 14 -13.46 4.86 -0.50
N VAL A 15 -13.37 4.74 -1.83
CA VAL A 15 -12.44 3.81 -2.48
C VAL A 15 -11.00 4.17 -2.12
N LEU A 16 -10.61 5.44 -2.25
CA LEU A 16 -9.24 5.87 -1.93
C LEU A 16 -8.88 5.66 -0.46
N VAL A 17 -9.80 5.95 0.46
CA VAL A 17 -9.59 5.63 1.88
C VAL A 17 -9.44 4.12 2.08
N GLY A 18 -10.26 3.31 1.41
CA GLY A 18 -10.12 1.86 1.46
C GLY A 18 -8.79 1.37 0.89
N VAL A 19 -8.24 2.03 -0.13
CA VAL A 19 -6.89 1.72 -0.63
C VAL A 19 -5.83 2.10 0.39
N ALA A 20 -5.91 3.30 0.98
CA ALA A 20 -4.97 3.77 1.99
C ALA A 20 -4.91 2.84 3.21
N THR A 21 -6.05 2.29 3.61
CA THR A 21 -6.15 1.37 4.76
C THR A 21 -5.98 -0.10 4.39
N VAL A 22 -5.73 -0.41 3.11
CA VAL A 22 -5.69 -1.79 2.59
C VAL A 22 -6.93 -2.58 3.04
N GLY A 23 -8.09 -1.95 2.87
CA GLY A 23 -9.38 -2.43 3.33
C GLY A 23 -9.46 -2.46 4.87
N PRO A 24 -9.77 -3.63 5.48
CA PRO A 24 -9.90 -3.75 6.94
C PRO A 24 -8.55 -3.76 7.67
N CYS A 25 -7.42 -3.93 6.98
CA CYS A 25 -6.10 -4.09 7.61
C CYS A 25 -5.70 -2.90 8.48
N GLY A 26 -5.93 -1.68 7.99
CA GLY A 26 -5.64 -0.45 8.72
C GLY A 26 -6.47 -0.27 9.99
N PHE A 27 -7.61 -0.96 10.12
CA PHE A 27 -8.49 -0.85 11.28
C PHE A 27 -8.27 -1.96 12.33
N VAL A 28 -7.25 -2.80 12.15
CA VAL A 28 -6.89 -3.80 13.15
C VAL A 28 -6.41 -3.07 14.42
N PRO A 29 -6.97 -3.38 15.61
CA PRO A 29 -6.73 -2.60 16.83
C PRO A 29 -5.30 -2.69 17.36
N ARG A 30 -4.52 -3.69 16.93
CA ARG A 30 -3.17 -3.94 17.40
C ARG A 30 -2.23 -4.14 16.22
N ALA A 31 -1.21 -3.29 16.13
CA ALA A 31 -0.18 -3.31 15.08
C ALA A 31 -0.75 -3.35 13.64
N PRO A 32 -1.59 -2.37 13.24
CA PRO A 32 -2.16 -2.30 11.90
C PRO A 32 -1.07 -2.32 10.80
N GLY A 33 0.07 -1.65 11.01
CA GLY A 33 1.21 -1.70 10.09
C GLY A 33 1.76 -3.11 9.89
N THR A 34 1.80 -3.95 10.93
CA THR A 34 2.20 -5.37 10.77
C THR A 34 1.23 -6.14 9.88
N VAL A 35 -0.08 -5.89 10.04
CA VAL A 35 -1.09 -6.50 9.15
C VAL A 35 -0.95 -5.97 7.72
N GLY A 36 -0.64 -4.68 7.56
CA GLY A 36 -0.28 -4.08 6.27
C GLY A 36 0.93 -4.76 5.63
N SER A 37 2.01 -5.00 6.38
CA SER A 37 3.18 -5.74 5.89
C SER A 37 2.82 -7.17 5.47
N VAL A 38 2.00 -7.88 6.25
CA VAL A 38 1.53 -9.23 5.88
C VAL A 38 0.72 -9.18 4.58
N ALA A 39 -0.16 -8.18 4.42
CA ALA A 39 -0.87 -7.98 3.17
C ALA A 39 0.09 -7.69 2.00
N GLY A 40 1.16 -6.92 2.23
CA GLY A 40 2.21 -6.65 1.25
C GLY A 40 2.96 -7.92 0.82
N VAL A 41 3.34 -8.78 1.77
CA VAL A 41 3.96 -10.09 1.48
C VAL A 41 3.00 -11.00 0.70
N ALA A 42 1.73 -11.04 1.09
CA ALA A 42 0.72 -11.83 0.39
C ALA A 42 0.53 -11.35 -1.06
N LEU A 43 0.44 -10.03 -1.26
CA LEU A 43 0.37 -9.43 -2.60
C LEU A 43 1.62 -9.78 -3.41
N PHE A 44 2.81 -9.61 -2.82
CA PHE A 44 4.06 -9.96 -3.46
C PHE A 44 4.09 -11.42 -3.91
N TRP A 45 3.67 -12.36 -3.05
CA TRP A 45 3.65 -13.79 -3.37
C TRP A 45 2.78 -14.07 -4.60
N VAL A 46 1.58 -13.48 -4.64
CA VAL A 46 0.65 -13.63 -5.77
C VAL A 46 1.30 -13.09 -7.05
N VAL A 47 1.90 -11.90 -7.01
CA VAL A 47 2.57 -11.31 -8.18
C VAL A 47 3.78 -12.13 -8.62
N ARG A 48 4.61 -12.59 -7.67
CA ARG A 48 5.82 -13.39 -7.90
C ARG A 48 5.51 -14.75 -8.54
N SER A 49 4.33 -15.32 -8.32
CA SER A 49 3.92 -16.57 -8.98
C SER A 49 3.84 -16.48 -10.52
N ALA A 50 3.79 -15.26 -11.08
CA ALA A 50 3.89 -15.03 -12.52
C ALA A 50 5.33 -15.08 -13.04
N HIS A 51 6.34 -15.23 -12.16
CA HIS A 51 7.77 -15.29 -12.48
C HIS A 51 8.26 -14.12 -13.37
N SER A 52 7.70 -12.93 -13.19
CA SER A 52 7.99 -11.75 -14.02
C SER A 52 8.41 -10.56 -13.16
N LEU A 53 9.69 -10.24 -13.19
CA LEU A 53 10.24 -9.07 -12.50
C LEU A 53 9.60 -7.75 -13.01
N TRP A 54 9.25 -7.69 -14.30
CA TRP A 54 8.55 -6.55 -14.87
C TRP A 54 7.18 -6.34 -14.24
N LEU A 55 6.44 -7.43 -14.00
CA LEU A 55 5.13 -7.35 -13.36
C LEU A 55 5.26 -6.84 -11.91
N GLU A 56 6.24 -7.32 -11.16
CA GLU A 56 6.51 -6.84 -9.80
C GLU A 56 6.83 -5.35 -9.76
N ALA A 57 7.71 -4.89 -10.66
CA ALA A 57 8.04 -3.47 -10.75
C ALA A 57 6.82 -2.62 -11.11
N VAL A 58 5.99 -3.07 -12.05
CA VAL A 58 4.74 -2.36 -12.42
C VAL A 58 3.77 -2.30 -11.26
N VAL A 59 3.59 -3.40 -10.52
CA VAL A 59 2.70 -3.43 -9.34
C VAL A 59 3.22 -2.53 -8.24
N LEU A 60 4.52 -2.55 -7.93
CA LEU A 60 5.14 -1.65 -6.97
C LEU A 60 4.89 -0.18 -7.33
N ILE A 61 5.16 0.21 -8.58
CA ILE A 61 4.96 1.58 -9.05
C ILE A 61 3.48 1.96 -8.95
N ALA A 62 2.57 1.07 -9.36
CA ALA A 62 1.13 1.31 -9.24
C ALA A 62 0.69 1.50 -7.79
N VAL A 63 1.17 0.66 -6.86
CA VAL A 63 0.88 0.78 -5.43
C VAL A 63 1.41 2.09 -4.87
N ILE A 64 2.62 2.52 -5.22
CA ILE A 64 3.17 3.81 -4.77
C ILE A 64 2.31 4.97 -5.30
N LEU A 65 2.04 5.01 -6.61
CA LEU A 65 1.32 6.13 -7.22
C LEU A 65 -0.11 6.25 -6.69
N VAL A 66 -0.84 5.14 -6.62
CA VAL A 66 -2.21 5.12 -6.07
C VAL A 66 -2.18 5.34 -4.56
N GLY A 67 -1.21 4.76 -3.86
CA GLY A 67 -1.03 4.87 -2.41
C GLY A 67 -0.80 6.31 -1.96
N VAL A 68 0.03 7.08 -2.66
CA VAL A 68 0.27 8.51 -2.35
C VAL A 68 -1.03 9.32 -2.47
N VAL A 69 -1.80 9.12 -3.53
CA VAL A 69 -3.09 9.81 -3.72
C VAL A 69 -4.10 9.37 -2.64
N ALA A 70 -4.14 8.08 -2.34
CA ALA A 70 -5.02 7.49 -1.34
C ALA A 70 -4.70 8.00 0.07
N ALA A 71 -3.43 8.04 0.45
CA ALA A 71 -2.95 8.52 1.74
C ALA A 71 -3.30 10.01 1.92
N PHE A 72 -3.03 10.85 0.92
CA PHE A 72 -3.38 12.27 0.97
C PHE A 72 -4.89 12.50 1.18
N GLU A 73 -5.73 11.72 0.49
CA GLU A 73 -7.19 11.82 0.65
C GLU A 73 -7.67 11.28 2.00
N ALA A 74 -7.01 10.24 2.55
CA ALA A 74 -7.29 9.75 3.89
C ALA A 74 -6.92 10.80 4.96
N GLU A 75 -5.73 11.37 4.91
CA GLU A 75 -5.31 12.46 5.82
C GLU A 75 -6.28 13.64 5.76
N SER A 76 -6.66 14.04 4.54
CA SER A 76 -7.61 15.11 4.26
C SER A 76 -9.02 14.85 4.79
N LYS A 77 -9.48 13.59 4.77
CA LYS A 77 -10.81 13.18 5.27
C LYS A 77 -10.87 13.16 6.79
N TYR A 78 -9.80 12.67 7.43
CA TYR A 78 -9.76 12.49 8.88
C TYR A 78 -9.09 13.65 9.62
N GLU A 79 -8.65 14.68 8.89
CA GLU A 79 -7.99 15.88 9.41
C GLU A 79 -6.82 15.56 10.36
N ARG A 80 -6.14 14.45 10.06
CA ARG A 80 -5.04 13.92 10.86
C ARG A 80 -3.90 13.57 9.92
N ARG A 81 -2.71 14.07 10.25
CA ARG A 81 -1.48 13.74 9.54
C ARG A 81 -1.00 12.36 9.95
N ASP A 82 -0.63 11.56 8.98
CA ASP A 82 -0.06 10.21 9.12
C ASP A 82 -0.73 9.34 10.21
N PRO A 83 -2.06 9.13 10.13
CA PRO A 83 -2.74 8.26 11.07
C PRO A 83 -2.33 6.80 10.85
N GLY A 84 -2.06 6.07 11.93
CA GLY A 84 -1.57 4.69 11.86
C GLY A 84 -2.52 3.63 11.26
N TYR A 85 -3.66 4.03 10.69
CA TYR A 85 -4.50 3.15 9.86
C TYR A 85 -4.22 3.30 8.36
N ILE A 86 -3.45 4.29 7.93
CA ILE A 86 -2.87 4.29 6.59
C ILE A 86 -1.77 3.24 6.64
N VAL A 87 -1.98 2.15 5.89
CA VAL A 87 -1.06 1.00 5.90
C VAL A 87 -0.60 0.58 4.50
N ILE A 88 -0.87 1.45 3.51
CA ILE A 88 -0.51 1.22 2.10
C ILE A 88 1.00 1.40 1.87
N ASP A 89 1.66 2.18 2.72
CA ASP A 89 3.10 2.38 2.73
C ASP A 89 3.87 1.15 3.21
N GLU A 90 3.32 0.34 4.13
CA GLU A 90 3.90 -0.95 4.52
C GLU A 90 3.75 -1.96 3.39
N VAL A 91 2.65 -1.94 2.64
CA VAL A 91 2.50 -2.75 1.43
C VAL A 91 3.56 -2.35 0.40
N ALA A 92 3.70 -1.06 0.12
CA ALA A 92 4.71 -0.55 -0.81
C ALA A 92 6.14 -0.90 -0.34
N GLY A 93 6.41 -0.75 0.96
CA GLY A 93 7.69 -1.10 1.57
C GLY A 93 8.02 -2.58 1.40
N MET A 94 7.08 -3.49 1.67
CA MET A 94 7.31 -4.92 1.49
C MET A 94 7.54 -5.30 0.01
N LEU A 95 6.77 -4.73 -0.92
CA LEU A 95 6.98 -4.94 -2.35
C LEU A 95 8.37 -4.47 -2.79
N LEU A 96 8.80 -3.29 -2.32
CA LEU A 96 10.12 -2.73 -2.62
C LEU A 96 11.24 -3.58 -2.03
N THR A 97 11.12 -3.99 -0.77
CA THR A 97 12.12 -4.82 -0.08
C THR A 97 12.33 -6.17 -0.75
N LEU A 98 11.25 -6.79 -1.26
CA LEU A 98 11.32 -8.12 -1.86
C LEU A 98 11.57 -8.10 -3.38
N LEU A 99 11.49 -6.92 -4.01
CA LEU A 99 11.75 -6.75 -5.42
C LEU A 99 13.17 -7.23 -5.76
N ALA A 100 13.29 -8.07 -6.80
CA ALA A 100 14.56 -8.66 -7.25
C ALA A 100 15.32 -9.50 -6.21
N VAL A 101 14.77 -9.73 -5.01
CA VAL A 101 15.34 -10.70 -4.06
C VAL A 101 15.12 -12.11 -4.61
N PRO A 102 16.17 -12.93 -4.74
CA PRO A 102 16.04 -14.34 -5.10
C PRO A 102 15.46 -15.11 -3.89
N VAL A 103 14.15 -14.99 -3.66
CA VAL A 103 13.44 -15.76 -2.62
C VAL A 103 13.47 -17.25 -2.98
N GLY A 104 14.42 -17.95 -2.37
CA GLY A 104 14.76 -19.37 -2.48
C GLY A 104 15.94 -19.66 -1.55
N VAL A 105 16.37 -20.92 -1.41
CA VAL A 105 17.48 -21.29 -0.50
C VAL A 105 18.75 -20.45 -0.75
N GLY A 106 19.01 -20.09 -2.02
CA GLY A 106 20.11 -19.19 -2.39
C GLY A 106 20.01 -17.78 -1.82
N GLY A 107 18.81 -17.20 -1.66
CA GLY A 107 18.64 -15.88 -1.03
C GLY A 107 18.70 -15.88 0.49
N VAL A 108 18.62 -17.05 1.14
CA VAL A 108 18.85 -17.20 2.59
C VAL A 108 20.35 -17.28 2.91
N LEU A 109 21.18 -17.65 1.93
CA LEU A 109 22.61 -17.93 2.10
C LEU A 109 23.53 -16.80 1.60
N ILE A 110 22.97 -15.74 1.04
CA ILE A 110 23.68 -14.51 0.62
C ILE A 110 23.29 -13.39 1.59
#